data_AF-A0A9E5X2M4-F1
#
_entry.id   AF-A0A9E5X2M4-F1
#
_cell.length_a   1.000
_cell.length_b   1.000
_cell.length_c   1.000
_cell.angle_alpha   90.00
_cell.angle_beta   90.00
_cell.angle_gamma   90.00
#
_symmetry.space_group_name_H-M   'P 1'
#
loop_
_entity.id
_entity.type
_entity.pdbx_description
1 polymer ?
#
loop_
_entity_poly.entity_id
_entity_poly.type
_entity_poly.pdbx_seq_one_letter_code
_entity_poly.pdbx_strand_id
1 'polypeptide(L)'
;MRSAPGISLLFFASAIAFVGWGATERKFARQNTSASASEKDATATPSTRTERIAEFAQNWRPEPQYDFAFNALDPSFEIAASADSVFDPSDDYWGLPRDTGYELVSANCSACHSLSIVMQQTATAERWDEILDWMVETQGMARLNDDDRKQIHDYLSTHFSSQ
;
A
#
# COMPACT_ATOMS: atom_id res chain seq x y z
N MET A 1 50.34 -46.59 7.88
CA MET A 1 49.91 -47.93 7.39
C MET A 1 48.40 -47.99 7.49
N ARG A 2 47.72 -48.25 6.34
CA ARG A 2 46.47 -49.04 6.15
C ARG A 2 45.29 -48.78 7.11
N SER A 3 44.03 -48.60 6.72
CA SER A 3 43.29 -49.04 5.53
C SER A 3 41.87 -48.46 5.63
N ALA A 4 41.24 -48.14 4.49
CA ALA A 4 39.78 -48.28 4.32
C ALA A 4 39.47 -49.76 4.01
N PRO A 5 38.25 -50.28 4.27
CA PRO A 5 37.09 -50.18 3.34
C PRO A 5 35.74 -50.01 4.11
N GLY A 6 34.59 -49.60 3.57
CA GLY A 6 33.96 -49.89 2.28
C GLY A 6 32.86 -50.95 2.46
N ILE A 7 31.60 -50.55 2.70
CA ILE A 7 30.34 -51.34 2.56
C ILE A 7 29.23 -50.30 2.28
N SER A 8 28.81 -50.03 1.05
CA SER A 8 27.96 -50.81 0.12
C SER A 8 26.52 -51.07 0.63
N LEU A 9 25.63 -50.16 0.21
CA LEU A 9 24.24 -50.32 -0.24
C LEU A 9 23.38 -51.43 0.40
N LEU A 10 22.35 -51.02 1.16
CA LEU A 10 21.03 -51.63 1.05
C LEU A 10 19.91 -50.58 1.17
N PHE A 11 19.24 -50.44 0.03
CA PHE A 11 17.87 -50.00 -0.22
C PHE A 11 16.93 -50.02 0.98
N PHE A 12 16.40 -48.85 1.34
CA PHE A 12 15.01 -48.75 1.77
C PHE A 12 14.27 -47.82 0.81
N ALA A 13 13.60 -48.45 -0.14
CA ALA A 13 12.54 -47.84 -0.92
C ALA A 13 11.41 -47.47 0.05
N SER A 14 11.30 -46.19 0.39
CA SER A 14 10.08 -45.66 0.99
C SER A 14 9.31 -44.94 -0.10
N ALA A 15 8.34 -45.64 -0.66
CA ALA A 15 7.35 -45.09 -1.58
C ALA A 15 6.44 -44.15 -0.79
N ILE A 16 6.78 -42.86 -0.76
CA ILE A 16 5.82 -41.83 -0.39
C ILE A 16 4.96 -41.60 -1.63
N ALA A 17 3.73 -42.09 -1.57
CA ALA A 17 2.71 -41.83 -2.55
C ALA A 17 2.53 -40.32 -2.71
N PHE A 18 2.94 -39.79 -3.86
CA PHE A 18 2.53 -38.49 -4.35
C PHE A 18 1.01 -38.55 -4.55
N VAL A 19 0.25 -38.06 -3.56
CA VAL A 19 -1.14 -37.68 -3.77
C VAL A 19 -1.08 -36.53 -4.77
N GLY A 20 -1.41 -36.84 -6.01
CA GLY A 20 -1.42 -35.90 -7.11
C GLY A 20 -2.29 -34.71 -6.74
N TRP A 21 -1.65 -33.55 -6.60
CA TRP A 21 -2.34 -32.27 -6.64
C TRP A 21 -2.78 -32.09 -8.09
N GLY A 22 -3.99 -32.59 -8.37
CA GLY A 22 -4.67 -32.39 -9.64
C GLY A 22 -4.68 -30.91 -9.96
N ALA A 23 -4.21 -30.59 -11.17
CA ALA A 23 -4.25 -29.28 -11.75
C ALA A 23 -5.66 -28.70 -11.66
N THR A 24 -5.79 -27.56 -10.99
CA THR A 24 -6.67 -26.51 -11.47
C THR A 24 -5.90 -25.21 -11.38
N GLU A 25 -5.18 -24.89 -12.46
CA GLU A 25 -4.88 -23.50 -12.75
C GLU A 25 -6.20 -22.76 -12.85
N ARG A 26 -6.63 -22.15 -11.75
CA ARG A 26 -7.59 -21.05 -11.84
C ARG A 26 -6.84 -19.93 -12.54
N LYS A 27 -6.92 -19.92 -13.87
CA LYS A 27 -6.79 -18.70 -14.65
C LYS A 27 -7.80 -17.74 -14.03
N PHE A 28 -7.32 -16.82 -13.20
CA PHE A 28 -8.05 -15.59 -12.90
C PHE A 28 -8.09 -14.80 -14.20
N ALA A 29 -8.95 -15.23 -15.11
CA ALA A 29 -9.47 -14.39 -16.15
C ALA A 29 -10.18 -13.26 -15.39
N ARG A 30 -9.63 -12.05 -15.49
CA ARG A 30 -10.27 -10.84 -15.04
C ARG A 30 -11.59 -10.74 -15.80
N GLN A 31 -12.66 -11.29 -15.23
CA GLN A 31 -14.00 -11.06 -15.72
C GLN A 31 -14.34 -9.63 -15.32
N ASN A 32 -13.94 -8.69 -16.18
CA ASN A 32 -14.55 -7.38 -16.20
C ASN A 32 -16.00 -7.62 -16.62
N THR A 33 -16.87 -7.90 -15.66
CA THR A 33 -18.32 -7.78 -15.84
C THR A 33 -18.60 -6.30 -16.01
N SER A 34 -18.44 -5.80 -17.23
CA SER A 34 -19.06 -4.55 -17.64
C SER A 34 -20.56 -4.80 -17.54
N ALA A 35 -21.18 -4.21 -16.51
CA ALA A 35 -22.61 -3.95 -16.53
C ALA A 35 -22.94 -3.36 -17.90
N SER A 36 -23.95 -3.90 -18.57
CA SER A 36 -24.39 -3.47 -19.88
C SER A 36 -24.76 -1.99 -19.83
N ALA A 37 -23.81 -1.13 -20.18
CA ALA A 37 -24.11 0.24 -20.57
C ALA A 37 -24.84 0.15 -21.91
N SER A 38 -26.02 0.75 -21.93
CA SER A 38 -26.88 0.88 -23.09
C SER A 38 -26.09 1.23 -24.35
N GLU A 39 -26.25 0.42 -25.40
CA GLU A 39 -25.61 0.52 -26.72
C GLU A 39 -26.13 1.72 -27.53
N LYS A 40 -25.91 2.94 -27.02
CA LYS A 40 -26.13 4.19 -27.75
C LYS A 40 -24.98 5.13 -27.40
N ASP A 41 -24.15 5.44 -28.39
CA ASP A 41 -22.83 6.11 -28.34
C ASP A 41 -21.65 5.25 -27.86
N ALA A 42 -21.32 4.24 -28.67
CA ALA A 42 -19.98 3.64 -28.66
C ALA A 42 -19.02 4.51 -29.49
N THR A 43 -18.45 5.56 -28.89
CA THR A 43 -17.29 6.24 -29.45
C THR A 43 -16.09 5.31 -29.33
N ALA A 44 -15.48 4.94 -30.46
CA ALA A 44 -14.37 3.99 -30.51
C ALA A 44 -13.17 4.48 -29.65
N THR A 45 -12.69 3.64 -28.74
CA THR A 45 -11.49 3.96 -27.94
C THR A 45 -10.24 3.97 -28.85
N PRO A 46 -9.44 5.05 -28.87
CA PRO A 46 -8.30 5.13 -29.77
C PRO A 46 -7.21 4.11 -29.45
N SER A 47 -6.91 3.26 -30.43
CA SER A 47 -6.06 2.07 -30.27
C SER A 47 -4.57 2.40 -30.28
N THR A 48 -4.16 3.50 -30.92
CA THR A 48 -2.76 3.87 -31.07
C THR A 48 -2.34 4.97 -30.09
N ARG A 49 -1.03 5.03 -29.78
CA ARG A 49 -0.46 6.10 -28.92
C ARG A 49 -0.72 7.49 -29.50
N THR A 50 -0.61 7.61 -30.83
CA THR A 50 -0.83 8.87 -31.55
C THR A 50 -2.27 9.35 -31.41
N GLU A 51 -3.24 8.45 -31.56
CA GLU A 51 -4.65 8.80 -31.39
C GLU A 51 -4.97 9.17 -29.93
N ARG A 52 -4.41 8.46 -28.94
CA ARG A 52 -4.58 8.83 -27.51
C ARG A 52 -3.98 10.20 -27.18
N ILE A 53 -2.83 10.55 -27.77
CA ILE A 53 -2.22 11.89 -27.60
C ILE A 53 -3.11 12.96 -28.27
N ALA A 54 -3.64 12.68 -29.46
CA ALA A 54 -4.51 13.62 -30.17
C ALA A 54 -5.86 13.83 -29.46
N GLU A 55 -6.44 12.78 -28.88
CA GLU A 55 -7.65 12.85 -28.05
C GLU A 55 -7.38 13.62 -26.75
N PHE A 56 -6.28 13.29 -26.05
CA PHE A 56 -5.87 14.03 -24.85
C PHE A 56 -5.68 15.51 -25.15
N ALA A 57 -5.02 15.86 -26.26
CA ALA A 57 -4.80 17.25 -26.65
C ALA A 57 -6.11 18.01 -26.95
N GLN A 58 -7.13 17.32 -27.50
CA GLN A 58 -8.46 17.90 -27.74
C GLN A 58 -9.24 18.13 -26.46
N ASN A 59 -9.06 17.27 -25.45
CA ASN A 59 -9.76 17.35 -24.17
C ASN A 59 -8.96 18.07 -23.07
N TRP A 60 -7.68 18.37 -23.33
CA TRP A 60 -6.82 19.11 -22.40
C TRP A 60 -7.28 20.56 -22.33
N ARG A 61 -7.66 21.00 -21.13
CA ARG A 61 -7.92 22.41 -20.86
C ARG A 61 -6.59 23.14 -20.70
N PRO A 62 -6.26 24.11 -21.56
CA PRO A 62 -4.98 24.82 -21.49
C PRO A 62 -4.90 25.78 -20.31
N GLU A 63 -6.04 26.27 -19.83
CA GLU A 63 -6.13 27.16 -18.67
C GLU A 63 -6.34 26.33 -17.40
N PRO A 64 -5.58 26.61 -16.32
CA PRO A 64 -5.90 26.09 -15.00
C PRO A 64 -7.33 26.48 -14.67
N GLN A 65 -8.16 25.51 -14.34
CA GLN A 65 -9.50 25.77 -13.84
C GLN A 65 -9.36 26.29 -12.41
N TYR A 66 -9.30 27.62 -12.28
CA TYR A 66 -9.31 28.37 -11.01
C TYR A 66 -10.70 28.32 -10.36
N ASP A 67 -11.25 27.13 -10.21
CA ASP A 67 -12.50 26.91 -9.49
C ASP A 67 -12.25 26.96 -7.97
N PHE A 68 -13.32 26.77 -7.19
CA PHE A 68 -13.26 26.81 -5.74
C PHE A 68 -12.17 25.89 -5.16
N ALA A 69 -11.94 24.72 -5.77
CA ALA A 69 -10.94 23.78 -5.27
C ALA A 69 -9.51 24.28 -5.49
N PHE A 70 -9.24 24.99 -6.58
CA PHE A 70 -7.93 25.60 -6.81
C PHE A 70 -7.70 26.84 -5.93
N ASN A 71 -8.71 27.71 -5.82
CA ASN A 71 -8.62 28.93 -4.99
C ASN A 71 -8.53 28.59 -3.49
N ALA A 72 -8.94 27.38 -3.10
CA ALA A 72 -8.79 26.89 -1.74
C ALA A 72 -7.33 26.62 -1.30
N LEU A 73 -6.41 26.52 -2.25
CA LEU A 73 -4.98 26.33 -1.98
C LEU A 73 -4.19 27.65 -2.01
N ASP A 74 -4.85 28.77 -2.35
CA ASP A 74 -4.22 30.09 -2.39
C ASP A 74 -4.13 30.68 -0.97
N PRO A 75 -2.93 30.89 -0.40
CA PRO A 75 -2.76 31.40 0.95
C PRO A 75 -3.22 32.86 1.13
N SER A 76 -3.57 33.56 0.05
CA SER A 76 -4.18 34.89 0.09
C SER A 76 -5.71 34.87 0.25
N PHE A 77 -6.33 33.70 0.08
CA PHE A 77 -7.74 33.49 0.40
C PHE A 77 -7.87 32.84 1.78
N GLU A 78 -8.49 33.54 2.73
CA GLU A 78 -8.83 32.93 4.01
C GLU A 78 -10.03 31.98 3.84
N ILE A 79 -9.74 30.67 3.78
CA ILE A 79 -10.76 29.67 4.05
C ILE A 79 -10.95 29.63 5.56
N ALA A 80 -12.11 30.08 6.02
CA ALA A 80 -12.55 29.80 7.38
C ALA A 80 -12.54 28.28 7.58
N ALA A 81 -11.73 27.78 8.51
CA ALA A 81 -11.71 26.37 8.89
C ALA A 81 -13.15 25.91 9.13
N SER A 82 -13.63 24.94 8.32
CA SER A 82 -14.99 24.44 8.49
C SER A 82 -15.08 23.76 9.85
N ALA A 83 -16.12 24.08 10.63
CA ALA A 83 -16.38 23.45 11.93
C ALA A 83 -16.53 21.92 11.83
N ASP A 84 -16.72 21.39 10.62
CA ASP A 84 -16.81 19.95 10.31
C ASP A 84 -15.47 19.35 9.80
N SER A 85 -14.38 20.12 9.76
CA SER A 85 -13.06 19.61 9.35
C SER A 85 -12.50 18.71 10.46
N VAL A 86 -12.24 17.44 10.13
CA VAL A 86 -11.47 16.53 11.00
C VAL A 86 -9.98 16.92 11.05
N PHE A 87 -9.52 17.75 10.11
CA PHE A 87 -8.16 18.24 10.05
C PHE A 87 -8.03 19.58 10.80
N ASP A 88 -7.30 19.58 11.91
CA ASP A 88 -6.88 20.78 12.62
C ASP A 88 -5.43 21.10 12.19
N PRO A 89 -5.17 22.24 11.52
CA PRO A 89 -3.82 22.63 11.13
C PRO A 89 -2.90 22.93 12.32
N SER A 90 -3.45 23.07 13.53
CA SER A 90 -2.70 23.22 14.79
C SER A 90 -2.47 21.88 15.50
N ASP A 91 -2.86 20.76 14.89
CA ASP A 91 -2.68 19.44 15.48
C ASP A 91 -1.21 19.00 15.47
N ASP A 92 -0.65 18.85 16.68
CA ASP A 92 0.70 18.36 16.94
C ASP A 92 1.01 16.98 16.31
N TYR A 93 -0.01 16.18 15.95
CA TYR A 93 0.16 14.83 15.39
C TYR A 93 -0.44 14.64 14.00
N TRP A 94 -0.62 15.74 13.25
CA TRP A 94 -0.90 15.69 11.82
C TRP A 94 -2.17 14.90 11.42
N GLY A 95 -3.19 14.81 12.29
CA GLY A 95 -4.43 14.10 12.01
C GLY A 95 -4.39 12.59 12.25
N LEU A 96 -3.38 12.06 12.96
CA LEU A 96 -3.39 10.67 13.43
C LEU A 96 -4.62 10.39 14.32
N PRO A 97 -5.37 9.28 14.11
CA PRO A 97 -6.44 8.87 15.01
C PRO A 97 -6.01 8.79 16.49
N ARG A 98 -6.82 9.36 17.39
CA ARG A 98 -6.50 9.43 18.83
C ARG A 98 -6.81 8.13 19.55
N ASP A 99 -5.97 7.14 19.33
CA ASP A 99 -6.08 5.82 19.94
C ASP A 99 -4.71 5.31 20.43
N THR A 100 -4.72 4.28 21.27
CA THR A 100 -3.54 3.70 21.91
C THR A 100 -2.43 3.41 20.88
N GLY A 101 -1.25 3.98 21.08
CA GLY A 101 -0.09 3.82 20.19
C GLY A 101 0.20 5.01 19.27
N TYR A 102 -0.72 5.98 19.13
CA TYR A 102 -0.53 7.12 18.22
C TYR A 102 0.73 7.96 18.55
N GLU A 103 1.05 8.16 19.82
CA GLU A 103 2.23 8.92 20.26
C GLU A 103 3.52 8.21 19.90
N LEU A 104 3.56 6.88 20.04
CA LEU A 104 4.70 6.06 19.65
C LEU A 104 4.92 6.10 18.14
N VAL A 105 3.85 5.99 17.35
CA VAL A 105 3.92 6.13 15.89
C VAL A 105 4.42 7.52 15.52
N SER A 106 3.89 8.57 16.13
CA SER A 106 4.34 9.92 15.88
C SER A 106 5.83 10.09 16.18
N ALA A 107 6.27 9.72 17.38
CA ALA A 107 7.65 9.90 17.82
C ALA A 107 8.65 9.11 16.95
N ASN A 108 8.32 7.89 16.53
CA ASN A 108 9.23 7.02 15.80
C ASN A 108 9.19 7.24 14.28
N CYS A 109 7.99 7.41 13.71
CA CYS A 109 7.84 7.51 12.25
C CYS A 109 8.03 8.93 11.73
N SER A 110 7.87 9.96 12.56
CA SER A 110 8.16 11.35 12.15
C SER A 110 9.66 11.69 12.19
N ALA A 111 10.51 10.79 12.70
CA ALA A 111 11.94 11.05 12.89
C ALA A 111 12.71 11.24 11.57
N CYS A 112 12.20 10.67 10.46
CA CYS A 112 12.89 10.71 9.16
C CYS A 112 12.04 11.27 8.01
N HIS A 113 10.72 11.29 8.11
CA HIS A 113 9.82 11.83 7.10
C HIS A 113 8.50 12.31 7.72
N SER A 114 7.68 13.02 6.95
CA SER A 114 6.34 13.40 7.40
C SER A 114 5.47 12.17 7.68
N LEU A 115 4.60 12.28 8.70
CA LEU A 115 3.57 11.28 8.99
C LEU A 115 2.55 11.15 7.84
N SER A 116 2.42 12.16 6.98
CA SER A 116 1.58 12.07 5.79
C SER A 116 1.99 10.92 4.88
N ILE A 117 3.28 10.55 4.81
CA ILE A 117 3.71 9.39 4.01
C ILE A 117 3.18 8.09 4.64
N VAL A 118 3.21 7.99 5.97
CA VAL A 118 2.72 6.82 6.72
C VAL A 118 1.21 6.66 6.50
N MET A 119 0.44 7.74 6.68
CA MET A 119 -1.02 7.73 6.55
C MET A 119 -1.50 7.43 5.12
N GLN A 120 -0.68 7.69 4.10
CA GLN A 120 -0.98 7.33 2.72
C GLN A 120 -0.77 5.83 2.43
N GLN A 121 0.01 5.12 3.26
CA GLN A 121 0.18 3.68 3.10
C GLN A 121 -0.98 2.95 3.77
N THR A 122 -1.60 2.03 3.03
CA THR A 122 -2.50 1.02 3.59
C THR A 122 -1.93 -0.35 3.27
N ALA A 123 -1.83 -1.20 4.28
CA ALA A 123 -1.16 -2.50 4.16
C ALA A 123 -1.81 -3.54 5.07
N THR A 124 -1.67 -4.83 4.76
CA THR A 124 -2.10 -5.89 5.69
C THR A 124 -1.21 -5.89 6.93
N ALA A 125 -1.64 -6.55 8.00
CA ALA A 125 -0.84 -6.65 9.22
C ALA A 125 0.54 -7.27 8.95
N GLU A 126 0.62 -8.33 8.14
CA GLU A 126 1.87 -8.98 7.76
C GLU A 126 2.77 -8.02 6.98
N ARG A 127 2.17 -7.23 6.09
CA ARG A 127 2.92 -6.25 5.30
C ARG A 127 3.44 -5.09 6.16
N TRP A 128 2.70 -4.68 7.19
CA TRP A 128 3.19 -3.70 8.15
C TRP A 128 4.40 -4.22 8.94
N ASP A 129 4.43 -5.50 9.30
CA ASP A 129 5.60 -6.11 9.92
C ASP A 129 6.82 -6.05 9.00
N GLU A 130 6.67 -6.44 7.74
CA GLU A 130 7.75 -6.36 6.74
C GLU A 130 8.25 -4.92 6.56
N ILE A 131 7.35 -3.93 6.56
CA ILE A 131 7.72 -2.52 6.45
C ILE A 131 8.52 -2.07 7.68
N LEU A 132 8.07 -2.41 8.89
CA LEU A 132 8.77 -2.04 10.12
C LEU A 132 10.16 -2.70 10.19
N ASP A 133 10.29 -3.96 9.78
CA ASP A 133 11.59 -4.63 9.68
C ASP A 133 12.48 -3.95 8.64
N TRP A 134 11.93 -3.63 7.46
CA TRP A 134 12.66 -2.90 6.41
C TRP A 134 13.13 -1.51 6.88
N MET A 135 12.32 -0.79 7.66
CA MET A 135 12.71 0.49 8.26
C MET A 135 13.92 0.35 9.17
N VAL A 136 13.94 -0.67 10.03
CA VAL A 136 15.07 -0.92 10.94
C VAL A 136 16.30 -1.37 10.15
N GLU A 137 16.16 -2.36 9.29
CA GLU A 137 17.29 -3.06 8.66
C GLU A 137 17.92 -2.26 7.52
N THR A 138 17.12 -1.50 6.77
CA THR A 138 17.57 -0.81 5.56
C THR A 138 17.56 0.70 5.69
N GLN A 139 16.53 1.27 6.32
CA GLN A 139 16.38 2.73 6.40
C GLN A 139 17.09 3.34 7.62
N GLY A 140 17.58 2.52 8.55
CA GLY A 140 18.33 2.96 9.72
C GLY A 140 17.47 3.43 10.88
N MET A 141 16.18 3.02 10.94
CA MET A 141 15.34 3.26 12.10
C MET A 141 15.92 2.55 13.32
N ALA A 142 15.93 3.22 14.47
CA ALA A 142 16.36 2.61 15.72
C ALA A 142 15.49 1.37 16.03
N ARG A 143 16.12 0.31 16.53
CA ARG A 143 15.38 -0.90 16.90
C ARG A 143 14.46 -0.59 18.08
N LEU A 144 13.17 -0.81 17.87
CA LEU A 144 12.13 -0.72 18.88
C LEU A 144 12.24 -1.89 19.85
N ASN A 145 11.90 -1.68 21.13
CA ASN A 145 11.67 -2.80 22.04
C ASN A 145 10.37 -3.54 21.66
N ASP A 146 10.19 -4.76 22.19
CA ASP A 146 9.09 -5.63 21.77
C ASP A 146 7.70 -5.03 22.06
N ASP A 147 7.55 -4.31 23.18
CA ASP A 147 6.28 -3.68 23.58
C ASP A 147 5.94 -2.50 22.67
N ASP A 148 6.90 -1.63 22.37
CA ASP A 148 6.71 -0.48 21.47
C ASP A 148 6.48 -0.94 20.03
N ARG A 149 7.25 -1.95 19.57
CA ARG A 149 7.06 -2.58 18.26
C ARG A 149 5.63 -3.10 18.13
N LYS A 150 5.13 -3.80 19.15
CA LYS A 150 3.77 -4.32 19.15
C LYS A 150 2.73 -3.21 19.09
N GLN A 151 2.85 -2.17 19.93
CA GLN A 151 1.88 -1.07 19.95
C GLN A 151 1.85 -0.29 18.63
N ILE A 152 3.02 -0.03 18.03
CA ILE A 152 3.12 0.62 16.72
C ILE A 152 2.47 -0.25 15.65
N HIS A 153 2.77 -1.55 15.62
CA HIS A 153 2.20 -2.48 14.65
C HIS A 153 0.67 -2.61 14.79
N ASP A 154 0.17 -2.77 16.01
CA ASP A 154 -1.26 -2.86 16.30
C ASP A 154 -1.99 -1.57 15.86
N TYR A 155 -1.42 -0.41 16.16
CA TYR A 155 -1.99 0.88 15.75
C TYR A 155 -2.03 1.03 14.22
N LEU A 156 -0.91 0.76 13.54
CA LEU A 156 -0.82 0.86 12.08
C LEU A 156 -1.78 -0.12 11.40
N SER A 157 -1.87 -1.35 11.91
CA SER A 157 -2.77 -2.38 11.39
C SER A 157 -4.24 -2.05 11.67
N THR A 158 -4.56 -1.35 12.76
CA THR A 158 -5.94 -0.98 13.09
C THR A 158 -6.43 0.19 12.24
N HIS A 159 -5.61 1.22 12.09
CA HIS A 159 -6.04 2.49 11.48
C HIS A 159 -5.68 2.60 9.99
N PHE A 160 -4.68 1.84 9.53
CA PHE A 160 -4.15 1.91 8.16
C PHE A 160 -4.03 0.51 7.52
N SER A 161 -5.05 -0.34 7.71
CA SER A 161 -5.11 -1.66 7.09
C SER A 161 -5.65 -1.63 5.66
N SER A 162 -5.06 -2.45 4.80
CA SER A 162 -5.70 -2.88 3.54
C SER A 162 -6.46 -4.20 3.76
N GLN A 163 -7.62 -4.34 3.11
CA GLN A 163 -8.45 -5.56 3.11
C GLN A 163 -7.69 -6.81 2.63
#